data_AF-A0A547PA15-F1
#
_entry.id   AF-A0A547PA15-F1
#
_cell.length_a   1.000
_cell.length_b   1.000
_cell.length_c   1.000
_cell.angle_alpha   90.00
_cell.angle_beta   90.00
_cell.angle_gamma   90.00
#
_symmetry.space_group_name_H-M   'P 1'
#
loop_
_entity.id
_entity.type
_entity.pdbx_description
1 polymer ?
#
loop_
_entity_poly.entity_id
_entity_poly.type
_entity_poly.pdbx_seq_one_letter_code
_entity_poly.pdbx_strand_id
1 'polypeptide(L)'
;MSNPMPPQPVAEHAISSSKAFEDIRRSGTPAVIRGLASHWPSVQAAVDSDQAFADHVTQNASPQPINAIVASHDKQGRFFYDEDLTKFNFVSGRGAFTDFVNDLMRLRDDPRPPSVAVQSTPVDSIIAGFSQQNRLDILAHVEPRIWLGNAIRVAPHYDVKENVAVCVAGQRRFTLFPPEQTPNLYPGPFEKTPAGTPVSMVDQQSPDLDKYPRYSKAWPHALQTTLEPGDAIYIPYCWWHGVESLSPVSCLINYWWNDANPALAGPYDALLHALAAFRHLPPEQRRVWQMMLNHYVFEENGDPAAHLPDHAKGILGPASPELIAQMRQMLRGIIK
;
A
#
# COMPACT_ATOMS: atom_id res chain seq x y z
N MET A 1 -24.25 12.07 7.99
CA MET A 1 -25.14 11.50 6.97
C MET A 1 -24.37 10.39 6.27
N SER A 2 -24.94 9.18 6.15
CA SER A 2 -24.28 8.05 5.50
C SER A 2 -24.05 8.30 4.00
N ASN A 3 -23.05 7.65 3.43
CA ASN A 3 -22.76 7.75 2.00
C ASN A 3 -23.96 7.21 1.17
N PRO A 4 -24.50 7.99 0.22
CA PRO A 4 -25.82 7.72 -0.35
C PRO A 4 -25.88 6.56 -1.37
N MET A 5 -24.74 6.04 -1.83
CA MET A 5 -24.67 4.93 -2.79
C MET A 5 -23.54 3.96 -2.44
N PRO A 6 -23.69 2.65 -2.66
CA PRO A 6 -22.58 1.70 -2.50
C PRO A 6 -21.46 2.00 -3.53
N PRO A 7 -20.19 1.74 -3.21
CA PRO A 7 -19.09 1.85 -4.17
C PRO A 7 -19.31 0.95 -5.39
N GLN A 8 -18.70 1.31 -6.51
CA GLN A 8 -18.71 0.44 -7.70
C GLN A 8 -17.87 -0.81 -7.45
N PRO A 9 -18.20 -1.97 -8.04
CA PRO A 9 -17.35 -3.14 -7.93
C PRO A 9 -16.01 -2.92 -8.66
N VAL A 10 -14.93 -3.49 -8.13
CA VAL A 10 -13.65 -3.60 -8.87
C VAL A 10 -13.84 -4.56 -10.05
N ALA A 11 -13.27 -4.23 -11.21
CA ALA A 11 -13.35 -5.10 -12.39
C ALA A 11 -12.65 -6.45 -12.15
N GLU A 12 -13.28 -7.53 -12.60
CA GLU A 12 -12.72 -8.88 -12.49
C GLU A 12 -12.05 -9.29 -13.81
N HIS A 13 -10.87 -9.90 -13.69
CA HIS A 13 -10.06 -10.32 -14.81
C HIS A 13 -9.53 -11.74 -14.59
N ALA A 14 -9.37 -12.49 -15.67
CA ALA A 14 -8.62 -13.74 -15.66
C ALA A 14 -7.17 -13.48 -16.07
N ILE A 15 -6.21 -14.05 -15.33
CA ILE A 15 -4.80 -14.07 -15.74
C ILE A 15 -4.49 -15.47 -16.26
N SER A 16 -4.40 -15.59 -17.58
CA SER A 16 -4.00 -16.84 -18.26
C SER A 16 -2.52 -16.85 -18.68
N SER A 17 -1.83 -15.71 -18.56
CA SER A 17 -0.42 -15.54 -18.94
C SER A 17 0.16 -14.26 -18.36
N SER A 18 1.49 -14.14 -18.33
CA SER A 18 2.18 -12.89 -17.96
C SER A 18 1.77 -11.73 -18.87
N LYS A 19 1.49 -11.97 -20.15
CA LYS A 19 1.01 -10.93 -21.07
C LYS A 19 -0.36 -10.38 -20.65
N ALA A 20 -1.28 -11.25 -20.24
CA ALA A 20 -2.59 -10.81 -19.74
C ALA A 20 -2.44 -9.94 -18.48
N PHE A 21 -1.50 -10.27 -17.59
CA PHE A 21 -1.20 -9.44 -16.43
C PHE A 21 -0.60 -8.08 -16.82
N GLU A 22 0.32 -8.03 -17.80
CA GLU A 22 0.85 -6.77 -18.31
C GLU A 22 -0.23 -5.87 -18.94
N ASP A 23 -1.22 -6.46 -19.63
CA ASP A 23 -2.34 -5.70 -20.18
C ASP A 23 -3.24 -5.11 -19.07
N ILE A 24 -3.43 -5.84 -17.97
CA ILE A 24 -4.09 -5.31 -16.76
C ILE A 24 -3.29 -4.15 -16.17
N ARG A 25 -1.96 -4.31 -16.01
CA ARG A 25 -1.08 -3.25 -15.48
C ARG A 25 -1.16 -1.97 -16.31
N ARG A 26 -1.12 -2.09 -17.64
CA ARG A 26 -1.23 -0.96 -18.57
C ARG A 26 -2.55 -0.21 -18.49
N SER A 27 -3.62 -0.84 -18.00
CA SER A 27 -4.90 -0.14 -17.79
C SER A 27 -4.83 0.96 -16.73
N GLY A 28 -3.87 0.86 -15.79
CA GLY A 28 -3.73 1.81 -14.68
C GLY A 28 -4.89 1.77 -13.68
N THR A 29 -5.71 0.71 -13.69
CA THR A 29 -6.88 0.56 -12.81
C THR A 29 -6.81 -0.73 -11.97
N PRO A 30 -7.40 -0.77 -10.76
CA PRO A 30 -7.43 -1.97 -9.95
C PRO A 30 -8.20 -3.10 -10.61
N ALA A 31 -7.73 -4.31 -10.39
CA ALA A 31 -8.32 -5.52 -10.95
C ALA A 31 -8.35 -6.64 -9.92
N VAL A 32 -9.44 -7.39 -9.88
CA VAL A 32 -9.58 -8.61 -9.07
C VAL A 32 -9.35 -9.82 -9.95
N ILE A 33 -8.61 -10.79 -9.42
CA ILE A 33 -8.33 -12.06 -10.08
C ILE A 33 -8.78 -13.19 -9.16
N ARG A 34 -9.97 -13.73 -9.45
CA ARG A 34 -10.59 -14.77 -8.63
C ARG A 34 -9.80 -16.07 -8.72
N GLY A 35 -9.54 -16.68 -7.56
CA GLY A 35 -8.88 -17.97 -7.42
C GLY A 35 -7.46 -18.06 -7.99
N LEU A 36 -6.77 -16.94 -8.21
CA LEU A 36 -5.40 -16.92 -8.76
C LEU A 36 -4.44 -17.83 -7.97
N ALA A 37 -4.59 -17.83 -6.65
CA ALA A 37 -3.77 -18.57 -5.72
C ALA A 37 -4.51 -19.73 -5.05
N SER A 38 -5.69 -20.13 -5.54
CA SER A 38 -6.46 -21.23 -4.92
C SER A 38 -5.66 -22.52 -4.81
N HIS A 39 -4.71 -22.76 -5.72
CA HIS A 39 -3.86 -23.96 -5.71
C HIS A 39 -2.74 -23.94 -4.64
N TRP A 40 -2.54 -22.82 -3.94
CA TRP A 40 -1.48 -22.71 -2.93
C TRP A 40 -1.74 -23.62 -1.72
N PRO A 41 -0.73 -24.36 -1.23
CA PRO A 41 -0.87 -25.17 -0.02
C PRO A 41 -1.37 -24.39 1.20
N SER A 42 -0.89 -23.16 1.38
CA SER A 42 -1.33 -22.30 2.49
C SER A 42 -2.80 -21.88 2.38
N VAL A 43 -3.29 -21.64 1.16
CA VAL A 43 -4.70 -21.33 0.89
C VAL A 43 -5.56 -22.56 1.13
N GLN A 44 -5.14 -23.73 0.64
CA GLN A 44 -5.85 -24.98 0.86
C GLN A 44 -5.96 -25.32 2.36
N ALA A 45 -4.89 -25.12 3.13
CA ALA A 45 -4.91 -25.28 4.58
C ALA A 45 -5.90 -24.29 5.25
N ALA A 46 -5.95 -23.04 4.79
CA ALA A 46 -6.90 -22.05 5.32
C ALA A 46 -8.36 -22.31 4.94
N VAL A 47 -8.62 -22.90 3.77
CA VAL A 47 -9.96 -23.33 3.38
C VAL A 47 -10.44 -24.52 4.22
N ASP A 48 -9.53 -25.41 4.63
CA ASP A 48 -9.86 -26.54 5.50
C ASP A 48 -10.27 -26.06 6.91
N SER A 49 -9.41 -25.30 7.58
CA SER A 49 -9.76 -24.62 8.85
C SER A 49 -8.70 -23.61 9.29
N ASP A 50 -9.08 -22.70 10.19
CA ASP A 50 -8.11 -21.80 10.85
C ASP A 50 -6.99 -22.57 11.57
N GLN A 51 -7.30 -23.76 12.12
CA GLN A 51 -6.30 -24.60 12.79
C GLN A 51 -5.33 -25.22 11.79
N ALA A 52 -5.83 -25.76 10.67
CA ALA A 52 -4.98 -26.30 9.63
C ALA A 52 -4.05 -25.23 9.03
N PHE A 53 -4.55 -24.00 8.84
CA PHE A 53 -3.71 -22.87 8.47
C PHE A 53 -2.63 -22.57 9.51
N ALA A 54 -3.00 -22.47 10.79
CA ALA A 54 -2.06 -22.20 11.89
C ALA A 54 -0.96 -23.27 11.97
N ASP A 55 -1.32 -24.54 11.89
CA ASP A 55 -0.37 -25.66 11.88
C ASP A 55 0.56 -25.58 10.66
N HIS A 56 0.00 -25.27 9.48
CA HIS A 56 0.76 -25.16 8.23
C HIS A 56 1.82 -24.05 8.29
N VAL A 57 1.45 -22.84 8.74
CA VAL A 57 2.40 -21.71 8.78
C VAL A 57 3.41 -21.83 9.92
N THR A 58 3.08 -22.54 11.00
CA THR A 58 4.00 -22.71 12.13
C THR A 58 4.97 -23.87 11.94
N GLN A 59 4.65 -24.87 11.09
CA GLN A 59 5.51 -26.03 10.83
C GLN A 59 6.94 -25.66 10.40
N ASN A 60 7.07 -24.61 9.57
CA ASN A 60 8.35 -24.12 9.07
C ASN A 60 8.71 -22.74 9.64
N ALA A 61 8.20 -22.41 10.84
CA ALA A 61 8.49 -21.13 11.46
C ALA A 61 9.99 -20.96 11.73
N SER A 62 10.52 -19.81 11.32
CA SER A 62 11.88 -19.38 11.61
C SER A 62 11.98 -18.91 13.07
N PRO A 63 13.15 -19.06 13.73
CA PRO A 63 13.38 -18.48 15.06
C PRO A 63 13.50 -16.96 15.04
N GLN A 64 13.50 -16.33 13.86
CA GLN A 64 13.57 -14.87 13.75
C GLN A 64 12.32 -14.24 14.37
N PRO A 65 12.49 -13.26 15.27
CA PRO A 65 11.36 -12.60 15.88
C PRO A 65 10.67 -11.65 14.91
N ILE A 66 9.35 -11.54 15.06
CA ILE A 66 8.49 -10.64 14.30
C ILE A 66 8.19 -9.36 15.07
N ASN A 67 7.81 -8.31 14.34
CA ASN A 67 7.15 -7.15 14.92
C ASN A 67 5.64 -7.28 14.74
N ALA A 68 4.89 -7.03 15.80
CA ALA A 68 3.44 -7.01 15.77
C ALA A 68 2.91 -5.73 16.43
N ILE A 69 1.71 -5.32 16.04
CA ILE A 69 0.99 -4.21 16.65
C ILE A 69 -0.27 -4.71 17.35
N VAL A 70 -0.63 -4.03 18.44
CA VAL A 70 -1.80 -4.36 19.25
C VAL A 70 -2.57 -3.08 19.59
N ALA A 71 -3.88 -3.10 19.38
CA ALA A 71 -4.80 -2.08 19.84
C ALA A 71 -5.88 -2.70 20.74
N SER A 72 -6.35 -1.92 21.72
CA SER A 72 -7.43 -2.36 22.60
C SER A 72 -8.76 -2.49 21.84
N HIS A 73 -9.62 -3.39 22.30
CA HIS A 73 -10.91 -3.70 21.67
C HIS A 73 -11.83 -2.48 21.47
N ASP A 74 -11.73 -1.45 22.32
CA ASP A 74 -12.48 -0.19 22.21
C ASP A 74 -12.12 0.61 20.94
N LYS A 75 -11.00 0.29 20.28
CA LYS A 75 -10.61 0.88 18.99
C LYS A 75 -11.27 0.20 17.79
N GLN A 76 -12.06 -0.86 18.01
CA GLN A 76 -12.90 -1.50 16.98
C GLN A 76 -12.13 -1.87 15.70
N GLY A 77 -10.97 -2.50 15.85
CA GLY A 77 -10.14 -2.92 14.71
C GLY A 77 -9.30 -1.82 14.07
N ARG A 78 -9.52 -0.54 14.39
CA ARG A 78 -8.95 0.58 13.63
C ARG A 78 -7.57 0.97 14.17
N PHE A 79 -6.52 0.64 13.43
CA PHE A 79 -5.17 1.15 13.69
C PHE A 79 -5.04 2.58 13.16
N PHE A 80 -4.90 3.54 14.07
CA PHE A 80 -4.97 4.96 13.74
C PHE A 80 -4.21 5.82 14.75
N TYR A 81 -4.45 7.13 14.69
CA TYR A 81 -3.98 8.10 15.66
C TYR A 81 -4.83 8.08 16.94
N ASP A 82 -4.29 8.66 18.02
CA ASP A 82 -5.09 9.18 19.12
C ASP A 82 -5.90 10.43 18.67
N GLU A 83 -6.78 10.93 19.53
CA GLU A 83 -7.68 12.05 19.20
C GLU A 83 -6.92 13.34 18.84
N ASP A 84 -5.78 13.59 19.51
CA ASP A 84 -4.94 14.78 19.33
C ASP A 84 -3.89 14.62 18.22
N LEU A 85 -3.82 13.46 17.55
CA LEU A 85 -2.83 13.13 16.52
C LEU A 85 -1.36 13.13 17.01
N THR A 86 -1.16 13.05 18.32
CA THR A 86 0.17 13.08 18.95
C THR A 86 0.79 11.70 19.04
N LYS A 87 -0.01 10.65 19.06
CA LYS A 87 0.38 9.23 19.23
C LYS A 87 -0.46 8.34 18.31
N PHE A 88 -0.10 7.06 18.29
CA PHE A 88 -0.94 6.04 17.70
C PHE A 88 -1.83 5.43 18.77
N ASN A 89 -3.01 4.94 18.37
CA ASN A 89 -3.92 4.23 19.26
C ASN A 89 -3.55 2.75 19.46
N PHE A 90 -2.36 2.35 19.00
CA PHE A 90 -1.80 1.02 19.11
C PHE A 90 -0.36 1.07 19.63
N VAL A 91 0.11 -0.06 20.13
CA VAL A 91 1.49 -0.27 20.57
C VAL A 91 2.15 -1.32 19.68
N SER A 92 3.48 -1.26 19.57
CA SER A 92 4.27 -2.25 18.85
C SER A 92 5.04 -3.13 19.83
N GLY A 93 5.15 -4.42 19.51
CA GLY A 93 5.89 -5.41 20.28
C GLY A 93 6.68 -6.35 19.36
N ARG A 94 7.64 -7.06 19.95
CA ARG A 94 8.47 -8.05 19.25
C ARG A 94 8.35 -9.39 19.95
N GLY A 95 8.23 -10.48 19.19
CA GLY A 95 8.03 -11.82 19.73
C GLY A 95 8.28 -12.93 18.70
N ALA A 96 8.13 -14.19 19.10
CA ALA A 96 8.25 -15.32 18.18
C ALA A 96 7.01 -15.42 17.27
N PHE A 97 7.21 -15.84 16.03
CA PHE A 97 6.10 -16.02 15.08
C PHE A 97 5.08 -17.06 15.56
N THR A 98 5.55 -18.18 16.11
CA THR A 98 4.70 -19.26 16.65
C THR A 98 3.83 -18.78 17.81
N ASP A 99 4.38 -17.96 18.69
CA ASP A 99 3.63 -17.41 19.83
C ASP A 99 2.53 -16.49 19.34
N PHE A 100 2.81 -15.63 18.36
CA PHE A 100 1.79 -14.79 17.74
C PHE A 100 0.64 -15.61 17.12
N VAL A 101 0.95 -16.68 16.38
CA VAL A 101 -0.07 -17.55 15.79
C VAL A 101 -0.91 -18.23 16.87
N ASN A 102 -0.27 -18.76 17.92
CA ASN A 102 -0.98 -19.38 19.04
C ASN A 102 -1.89 -18.38 19.77
N ASP A 103 -1.43 -17.15 19.96
CA ASP A 103 -2.21 -16.06 20.55
C ASP A 103 -3.41 -15.71 19.67
N LEU A 104 -3.20 -15.59 18.36
CA LEU A 104 -4.27 -15.33 17.39
C LEU A 104 -5.35 -16.43 17.44
N MET A 105 -4.95 -17.70 17.53
CA MET A 105 -5.89 -18.82 17.65
C MET A 105 -6.67 -18.78 18.97
N ARG A 106 -6.06 -18.34 20.08
CA ARG A 106 -6.76 -18.13 21.35
C ARG A 106 -7.76 -16.98 21.28
N LEU A 107 -7.43 -15.93 20.54
CA LEU A 107 -8.28 -14.76 20.34
C LEU A 107 -9.45 -15.00 19.37
N ARG A 108 -9.38 -16.04 18.53
CA ARG A 108 -10.38 -16.34 17.49
C ARG A 108 -11.81 -16.41 18.05
N ASP A 109 -11.97 -17.03 19.21
CA ASP A 109 -13.27 -17.33 19.81
C ASP A 109 -13.66 -16.29 20.90
N ASP A 110 -12.83 -15.26 21.11
CA ASP A 110 -13.13 -14.15 22.03
C ASP A 110 -14.16 -13.20 21.36
N PRO A 111 -15.29 -12.86 22.01
CA PRO A 111 -16.26 -11.92 21.46
C PRO A 111 -15.77 -10.46 21.42
N ARG A 112 -14.70 -10.11 22.14
CA ARG A 112 -14.12 -8.75 22.18
C ARG A 112 -12.58 -8.81 22.20
N PRO A 113 -11.95 -9.41 21.18
CA PRO A 113 -10.51 -9.55 21.16
C PRO A 113 -9.86 -8.17 21.00
N PRO A 114 -8.66 -7.94 21.58
CA PRO A 114 -7.81 -6.87 21.10
C PRO A 114 -7.50 -7.08 19.61
N SER A 115 -7.23 -6.00 18.90
CA SER A 115 -6.82 -6.05 17.50
C SER A 115 -5.34 -6.32 17.42
N VAL A 116 -4.93 -7.37 16.70
CA VAL A 116 -3.52 -7.79 16.60
C VAL A 116 -3.12 -7.95 15.14
N ALA A 117 -1.91 -7.51 14.78
CA ALA A 117 -1.41 -7.67 13.42
C ALA A 117 0.12 -7.73 13.34
N VAL A 118 0.62 -8.70 12.59
CA VAL A 118 1.95 -8.67 11.95
C VAL A 118 1.82 -7.82 10.70
N GLN A 119 2.66 -6.80 10.58
CA GLN A 119 2.66 -5.90 9.44
C GLN A 119 3.88 -6.16 8.57
N SER A 120 3.66 -6.21 7.25
CA SER A 120 4.68 -6.19 6.20
C SER A 120 6.01 -6.83 6.62
N THR A 121 6.04 -8.15 6.69
CA THR A 121 7.27 -8.91 7.01
C THR A 121 7.64 -9.79 5.82
N PRO A 122 8.91 -9.82 5.36
CA PRO A 122 9.34 -10.77 4.32
C PRO A 122 8.98 -12.19 4.73
N VAL A 123 8.12 -12.86 3.97
CA VAL A 123 7.49 -14.10 4.45
C VAL A 123 8.51 -15.21 4.68
N ASP A 124 9.50 -15.34 3.80
CA ASP A 124 10.55 -16.37 3.91
C ASP A 124 11.50 -16.16 5.10
N SER A 125 11.55 -14.94 5.64
CA SER A 125 12.33 -14.65 6.87
C SER A 125 11.70 -15.26 8.13
N ILE A 126 10.39 -15.53 8.08
CA ILE A 126 9.60 -16.01 9.22
C ILE A 126 8.97 -17.39 9.00
N ILE A 127 8.76 -17.80 7.76
CA ILE A 127 8.27 -19.13 7.36
C ILE A 127 9.19 -19.65 6.25
N ALA A 128 10.09 -20.57 6.60
CA ALA A 128 11.10 -21.05 5.66
C ALA A 128 10.47 -21.78 4.45
N GLY A 129 10.86 -21.37 3.24
CA GLY A 129 10.41 -21.99 1.99
C GLY A 129 8.98 -21.63 1.57
N PHE A 130 8.36 -20.63 2.19
CA PHE A 130 6.99 -20.23 1.86
C PHE A 130 6.83 -19.84 0.39
N SER A 131 7.72 -18.99 -0.15
CA SER A 131 7.63 -18.50 -1.53
C SER A 131 7.81 -19.60 -2.59
N GLN A 132 8.54 -20.67 -2.26
CA GLN A 132 8.73 -21.83 -3.12
C GLN A 132 7.46 -22.68 -3.20
N GLN A 133 6.79 -22.86 -2.05
CA GLN A 133 5.56 -23.66 -1.95
C GLN A 133 4.33 -22.91 -2.45
N ASN A 134 4.32 -21.58 -2.30
CA ASN A 134 3.20 -20.69 -2.62
C ASN A 134 3.64 -19.69 -3.70
N ARG A 135 4.08 -20.23 -4.84
CA ARG A 135 4.69 -19.42 -5.90
C ARG A 135 3.63 -18.63 -6.67
N LEU A 136 3.90 -17.35 -6.90
CA LEU A 136 3.15 -16.52 -7.85
C LEU A 136 4.00 -16.31 -9.11
N ASP A 137 3.76 -17.10 -10.16
CA ASP A 137 4.64 -17.12 -11.34
C ASP A 137 4.77 -15.76 -12.04
N ILE A 138 3.68 -14.99 -12.11
CA ILE A 138 3.67 -13.65 -12.72
C ILE A 138 4.59 -12.64 -12.01
N LEU A 139 4.96 -12.91 -10.75
CA LEU A 139 5.79 -12.04 -9.90
C LEU A 139 6.90 -12.83 -9.20
N ALA A 140 7.43 -13.87 -9.84
CA ALA A 140 8.42 -14.78 -9.24
C ALA A 140 9.74 -14.09 -8.80
N HIS A 141 9.99 -12.87 -9.25
CA HIS A 141 11.18 -12.07 -8.93
C HIS A 141 10.94 -11.06 -7.78
N VAL A 142 9.70 -10.94 -7.28
CA VAL A 142 9.32 -10.00 -6.23
C VAL A 142 9.23 -10.74 -4.90
N GLU A 143 9.87 -10.23 -3.86
CA GLU A 143 9.84 -10.82 -2.52
C GLU A 143 8.42 -10.67 -1.90
N PRO A 144 7.77 -11.78 -1.51
CA PRO A 144 6.46 -11.72 -0.87
C PRO A 144 6.53 -11.26 0.58
N ARG A 145 5.50 -10.52 1.00
CA ARG A 145 5.36 -9.99 2.36
C ARG A 145 4.04 -10.41 2.98
N ILE A 146 4.10 -10.81 4.24
CA ILE A 146 2.94 -11.30 5.01
C ILE A 146 2.33 -10.22 5.89
N TRP A 147 0.99 -10.26 5.95
CA TRP A 147 0.14 -9.53 6.87
C TRP A 147 -0.80 -10.51 7.55
N LEU A 148 -0.58 -10.77 8.83
CA LEU A 148 -1.31 -11.77 9.59
C LEU A 148 -1.93 -11.14 10.83
N GLY A 149 -3.20 -11.40 11.10
CA GLY A 149 -3.87 -10.85 12.28
C GLY A 149 -5.34 -11.27 12.35
N ASN A 150 -6.12 -10.55 13.16
CA ASN A 150 -7.56 -10.75 13.27
C ASN A 150 -8.35 -9.67 12.51
N ALA A 151 -9.62 -9.49 12.89
CA ALA A 151 -10.49 -8.49 12.30
C ALA A 151 -10.00 -7.07 12.64
N ILE A 152 -9.51 -6.37 11.62
CA ILE A 152 -8.88 -5.06 11.72
C ILE A 152 -9.23 -4.19 10.51
N ARG A 153 -9.00 -2.88 10.63
CA ARG A 153 -9.26 -1.90 9.58
C ARG A 153 -8.09 -0.94 9.46
N VAL A 154 -7.57 -0.82 8.25
CA VAL A 154 -6.52 0.13 7.88
C VAL A 154 -7.15 1.21 7.01
N ALA A 155 -6.99 2.47 7.43
CA ALA A 155 -7.53 3.61 6.71
C ALA A 155 -6.94 3.71 5.29
N PRO A 156 -7.68 4.30 4.33
CA PRO A 156 -7.18 4.47 2.97
C PRO A 156 -5.83 5.16 2.95
N HIS A 157 -4.87 4.56 2.25
CA HIS A 157 -3.53 5.10 2.03
C HIS A 157 -3.07 4.70 0.63
N TYR A 158 -1.93 5.21 0.19
CA TYR A 158 -1.35 4.83 -1.09
C TYR A 158 0.11 4.42 -0.90
N ASP A 159 0.61 3.65 -1.85
CA ASP A 159 2.00 3.23 -1.93
C ASP A 159 2.64 3.80 -3.18
N VAL A 160 3.93 4.11 -3.07
CA VAL A 160 4.81 4.51 -4.19
C VAL A 160 5.34 3.26 -4.90
N LYS A 161 4.47 2.26 -5.07
CA LYS A 161 4.73 0.91 -5.59
C LYS A 161 3.46 0.36 -6.23
N GLU A 162 3.61 -0.52 -7.20
CA GLU A 162 2.52 -1.41 -7.62
C GLU A 162 2.39 -2.57 -6.63
N ASN A 163 1.19 -3.15 -6.52
CA ASN A 163 0.92 -4.22 -5.56
C ASN A 163 0.05 -5.31 -6.18
N VAL A 164 0.38 -6.58 -5.91
CA VAL A 164 -0.56 -7.70 -6.00
C VAL A 164 -0.71 -8.27 -4.60
N ALA A 165 -1.94 -8.30 -4.10
CA ALA A 165 -2.24 -8.83 -2.78
C ALA A 165 -3.18 -10.05 -2.91
N VAL A 166 -2.77 -11.17 -2.34
CA VAL A 166 -3.48 -12.45 -2.32
C VAL A 166 -4.08 -12.67 -0.93
N CYS A 167 -5.39 -12.90 -0.86
CA CYS A 167 -6.05 -13.32 0.36
C CYS A 167 -5.73 -14.80 0.61
N VAL A 168 -4.96 -15.11 1.65
CA VAL A 168 -4.57 -16.49 1.96
C VAL A 168 -5.52 -17.14 2.95
N ALA A 169 -5.91 -16.40 4.00
CA ALA A 169 -6.83 -16.88 5.02
C ALA A 169 -7.84 -15.78 5.39
N GLY A 170 -9.08 -16.21 5.70
CA GLY A 170 -10.19 -15.31 5.98
C GLY A 170 -10.63 -14.48 4.78
N GLN A 171 -11.37 -13.40 5.05
CA GLN A 171 -11.87 -12.46 4.04
C GLN A 171 -11.25 -11.08 4.20
N ARG A 172 -10.93 -10.45 3.05
CA ARG A 172 -10.35 -9.10 2.99
C ARG A 172 -11.20 -8.19 2.12
N ARG A 173 -11.71 -7.10 2.67
CA ARG A 173 -12.40 -6.06 1.89
C ARG A 173 -11.45 -4.93 1.55
N PHE A 174 -11.40 -4.57 0.28
CA PHE A 174 -10.66 -3.41 -0.22
C PHE A 174 -11.63 -2.34 -0.67
N THR A 175 -11.40 -1.10 -0.26
CA THR A 175 -12.09 0.08 -0.80
C THR A 175 -11.06 1.02 -1.40
N LEU A 176 -11.07 1.20 -2.70
CA LEU A 176 -10.03 1.89 -3.46
C LEU A 176 -10.53 3.20 -4.06
N PHE A 177 -9.63 4.16 -4.23
CA PHE A 177 -9.90 5.44 -4.89
C PHE A 177 -8.74 5.78 -5.84
N PRO A 178 -9.04 6.39 -6.98
CA PRO A 178 -7.99 6.78 -7.92
C PRO A 178 -7.14 7.93 -7.33
N PRO A 179 -5.86 8.07 -7.73
CA PRO A 179 -4.92 9.06 -7.17
C PRO A 179 -5.44 10.50 -7.20
N GLU A 180 -6.26 10.85 -8.18
CA GLU A 180 -6.88 12.18 -8.37
C GLU A 180 -7.79 12.56 -7.19
N GLN A 181 -8.25 11.59 -6.39
CA GLN A 181 -9.06 11.84 -5.20
C GLN A 181 -8.24 12.24 -3.96
N THR A 182 -6.91 12.32 -4.06
CA THR A 182 -6.03 12.79 -2.97
C THR A 182 -6.55 14.04 -2.26
N PRO A 183 -7.00 15.12 -2.93
CA PRO A 183 -7.52 16.33 -2.26
C PRO A 183 -8.83 16.10 -1.47
N ASN A 184 -9.59 15.07 -1.83
CA ASN A 184 -10.90 14.73 -1.27
C ASN A 184 -10.82 13.67 -0.15
N LEU A 185 -9.68 13.00 0.01
CA LEU A 185 -9.44 11.97 1.02
C LEU A 185 -8.78 12.48 2.30
N TYR A 186 -8.48 13.78 2.38
CA TYR A 186 -7.88 14.41 3.56
C TYR A 186 -6.66 13.63 4.09
N PRO A 187 -5.54 13.59 3.35
CA PRO A 187 -4.31 12.94 3.80
C PRO A 187 -3.86 13.49 5.15
N GLY A 188 -3.44 12.60 6.04
CA GLY A 188 -2.92 12.92 7.35
C GLY A 188 -1.51 13.54 7.33
N PRO A 189 -0.92 13.71 8.52
CA PRO A 189 0.43 14.26 8.67
C PRO A 189 1.50 13.48 7.91
N PHE A 190 2.55 14.18 7.48
CA PHE A 190 3.67 13.60 6.73
C PHE A 190 4.71 12.97 7.68
N GLU A 191 4.89 13.57 8.85
CA GLU A 191 5.94 13.25 9.83
C GLU A 191 5.60 12.04 10.67
N LYS A 192 4.30 11.79 10.87
CA LYS A 192 3.79 10.72 11.72
C LYS A 192 2.75 9.93 10.95
N THR A 193 3.18 8.78 10.42
CA THR A 193 2.34 7.90 9.61
C THR A 193 2.23 6.53 10.29
N PRO A 194 1.04 5.90 10.33
CA PRO A 194 0.88 4.58 10.96
C PRO A 194 1.72 3.48 10.32
N ALA A 195 1.98 3.57 9.01
CA ALA A 195 2.65 2.53 8.24
C ALA A 195 3.58 3.09 7.14
N GLY A 196 4.10 4.31 7.29
CA GLY A 196 5.09 4.90 6.37
C GLY A 196 4.52 5.85 5.31
N THR A 197 3.21 5.87 5.07
CA THR A 197 2.55 6.83 4.17
C THR A 197 1.36 7.51 4.85
N PRO A 198 1.00 8.75 4.45
CA PRO A 198 -0.18 9.42 4.97
C PRO A 198 -1.44 8.60 4.72
N VAL A 199 -2.25 8.44 5.76
CA VAL A 199 -3.56 7.79 5.68
C VAL A 199 -4.66 8.86 5.56
N SER A 200 -5.80 8.50 5.00
CA SER A 200 -7.01 9.33 5.02
C SER A 200 -7.44 9.58 6.46
N MET A 201 -7.75 10.83 6.76
CA MET A 201 -8.28 11.22 8.07
C MET A 201 -9.75 10.83 8.27
N VAL A 202 -10.41 10.37 7.21
CA VAL A 202 -11.84 10.02 7.22
C VAL A 202 -12.05 8.56 7.63
N ASP A 203 -12.92 8.33 8.62
CA ASP A 203 -13.40 6.97 8.91
C ASP A 203 -14.41 6.54 7.85
N GLN A 204 -14.10 5.49 7.09
CA GLN A 204 -14.97 5.03 6.00
C GLN A 204 -16.29 4.43 6.50
N GLN A 205 -16.32 3.87 7.71
CA GLN A 205 -17.54 3.27 8.26
C GLN A 205 -18.48 4.31 8.84
N SER A 206 -17.94 5.45 9.31
CA SER A 206 -18.71 6.56 9.88
C SER A 206 -18.10 7.90 9.48
N PRO A 207 -18.22 8.30 8.19
CA PRO A 207 -17.62 9.53 7.71
C PRO A 207 -18.29 10.76 8.34
N ASP A 208 -17.50 11.57 9.04
CA ASP A 208 -17.91 12.89 9.51
C ASP A 208 -17.84 13.89 8.35
N LEU A 209 -18.96 14.05 7.64
CA LEU A 209 -19.05 14.95 6.49
C LEU A 209 -19.13 16.43 6.88
N ASP A 210 -19.37 16.75 8.15
CA ASP A 210 -19.30 18.13 8.63
C ASP A 210 -17.83 18.55 8.76
N LYS A 211 -16.98 17.65 9.26
CA LYS A 211 -15.52 17.83 9.33
C LYS A 211 -14.82 17.61 7.99
N TYR A 212 -15.29 16.65 7.19
CA TYR A 212 -14.65 16.22 5.94
C TYR A 212 -15.61 16.33 4.72
N PRO A 213 -16.15 17.52 4.41
CA PRO A 213 -17.20 17.66 3.39
C PRO A 213 -16.77 17.22 1.98
N ARG A 214 -15.48 17.31 1.63
CA ARG A 214 -14.97 16.86 0.32
C ARG A 214 -14.97 15.34 0.15
N TYR A 215 -15.11 14.56 1.22
CA TYR A 215 -15.17 13.10 1.12
C TYR A 215 -16.38 12.63 0.28
N SER A 216 -17.47 13.40 0.33
CA SER A 216 -18.64 13.21 -0.55
C SER A 216 -18.31 13.29 -2.04
N LYS A 217 -17.21 13.95 -2.43
CA LYS A 217 -16.70 14.02 -3.80
C LYS A 217 -15.81 12.84 -4.16
N ALA A 218 -15.11 12.26 -3.19
CA ALA A 218 -14.29 11.06 -3.40
C ALA A 218 -15.14 9.80 -3.52
N TRP A 219 -16.19 9.68 -2.71
CA TRP A 219 -16.99 8.46 -2.60
C TRP A 219 -17.61 7.94 -3.91
N PRO A 220 -18.13 8.78 -4.82
CA PRO A 220 -18.63 8.31 -6.12
C PRO A 220 -17.58 7.63 -7.01
N HIS A 221 -16.29 7.85 -6.74
CA HIS A 221 -15.17 7.22 -7.44
C HIS A 221 -14.61 5.99 -6.71
N ALA A 222 -15.20 5.62 -5.57
CA ALA A 222 -14.77 4.47 -4.80
C ALA A 222 -15.06 3.17 -5.56
N LEU A 223 -14.06 2.29 -5.61
CA LEU A 223 -14.21 0.90 -6.02
C LEU A 223 -14.16 0.01 -4.78
N GLN A 224 -14.92 -1.08 -4.73
CA GLN A 224 -14.89 -2.02 -3.61
C GLN A 224 -14.96 -3.48 -4.06
N THR A 225 -14.26 -4.34 -3.33
CA THR A 225 -14.34 -5.80 -3.49
C THR A 225 -14.06 -6.48 -2.16
N THR A 226 -14.62 -7.67 -1.96
CA THR A 226 -14.21 -8.59 -0.90
C THR A 226 -13.54 -9.80 -1.56
N LEU A 227 -12.35 -10.12 -1.08
CA LEU A 227 -11.55 -11.25 -1.52
C LEU A 227 -11.80 -12.44 -0.59
N GLU A 228 -12.04 -13.61 -1.19
CA GLU A 228 -12.06 -14.91 -0.51
C GLU A 228 -10.66 -15.56 -0.55
N PRO A 229 -10.39 -16.59 0.26
CA PRO A 229 -9.14 -17.34 0.18
C PRO A 229 -8.80 -17.80 -1.25
N GLY A 230 -7.63 -17.42 -1.75
CA GLY A 230 -7.14 -17.70 -3.09
C GLY A 230 -7.36 -16.57 -4.11
N ASP A 231 -8.22 -15.59 -3.80
CA ASP A 231 -8.41 -14.41 -4.65
C ASP A 231 -7.24 -13.44 -4.52
N ALA A 232 -6.96 -12.72 -5.61
CA ALA A 232 -5.97 -11.67 -5.64
C ALA A 232 -6.56 -10.33 -6.11
N ILE A 233 -5.92 -9.23 -5.72
CA ILE A 233 -6.16 -7.89 -6.24
C ILE A 233 -4.86 -7.27 -6.72
N TYR A 234 -4.87 -6.71 -7.92
CA TYR A 234 -3.85 -5.79 -8.41
C TYR A 234 -4.25 -4.36 -8.04
N ILE A 235 -3.32 -3.62 -7.43
CA ILE A 235 -3.45 -2.21 -7.06
C ILE A 235 -2.36 -1.44 -7.80
N PRO A 236 -2.73 -0.54 -8.71
CA PRO A 236 -1.76 0.26 -9.45
C PRO A 236 -1.04 1.27 -8.54
N TYR A 237 0.07 1.78 -9.05
CA TYR A 237 0.90 2.78 -8.38
C TYR A 237 0.07 3.97 -7.87
N CYS A 238 0.28 4.36 -6.60
CA CYS A 238 -0.39 5.47 -5.91
C CYS A 238 -1.93 5.39 -5.81
N TRP A 239 -2.57 4.26 -6.13
CA TRP A 239 -3.99 4.11 -5.84
C TRP A 239 -4.23 4.05 -4.33
N TRP A 240 -5.17 4.88 -3.87
CA TRP A 240 -5.59 4.87 -2.48
C TRP A 240 -6.38 3.60 -2.21
N HIS A 241 -6.12 2.93 -1.09
CA HIS A 241 -6.81 1.71 -0.71
C HIS A 241 -6.93 1.59 0.81
N GLY A 242 -8.17 1.44 1.29
CA GLY A 242 -8.49 1.02 2.65
C GLY A 242 -8.70 -0.49 2.69
N VAL A 243 -8.26 -1.14 3.76
CA VAL A 243 -8.29 -2.60 3.88
C VAL A 243 -8.95 -3.01 5.19
N GLU A 244 -9.97 -3.85 5.10
CA GLU A 244 -10.63 -4.48 6.25
C GLU A 244 -10.37 -5.98 6.24
N SER A 245 -9.77 -6.50 7.30
CA SER A 245 -9.79 -7.94 7.60
C SER A 245 -11.12 -8.23 8.29
N LEU A 246 -11.93 -9.13 7.72
CA LEU A 246 -13.28 -9.41 8.21
C LEU A 246 -13.33 -10.64 9.13
N SER A 247 -12.30 -11.48 9.08
CA SER A 247 -12.25 -12.77 9.77
C SER A 247 -11.42 -12.72 11.05
N PRO A 248 -11.75 -13.54 12.07
CA PRO A 248 -10.97 -13.65 13.31
C PRO A 248 -9.52 -14.12 13.08
N VAL A 249 -9.28 -14.91 12.03
CA VAL A 249 -7.96 -15.23 11.50
C VAL A 249 -7.91 -14.75 10.06
N SER A 250 -6.97 -13.86 9.76
CA SER A 250 -6.80 -13.31 8.41
C SER A 250 -5.35 -13.20 8.01
N CYS A 251 -5.03 -13.75 6.85
CA CYS A 251 -3.69 -13.70 6.24
C CYS A 251 -3.78 -13.14 4.82
N LEU A 252 -2.93 -12.16 4.53
CA LEU A 252 -2.74 -11.59 3.21
C LEU A 252 -1.25 -11.68 2.86
N ILE A 253 -0.94 -12.14 1.66
CA ILE A 253 0.42 -12.09 1.09
C ILE A 253 0.42 -11.08 -0.03
N ASN A 254 1.36 -10.13 0.00
CA ASN A 254 1.46 -9.13 -1.04
C ASN A 254 2.86 -9.06 -1.66
N TYR A 255 2.89 -8.60 -2.91
CA TYR A 255 4.08 -8.42 -3.73
C TYR A 255 4.13 -6.95 -4.12
N TRP A 256 5.15 -6.25 -3.64
CA TRP A 256 5.34 -4.83 -3.91
C TRP A 256 6.56 -4.62 -4.80
N TRP A 257 6.38 -3.95 -5.93
CA TRP A 257 7.48 -3.62 -6.83
C TRP A 257 7.31 -2.22 -7.42
N ASN A 258 8.38 -1.72 -8.02
CA ASN A 258 8.38 -0.47 -8.77
C ASN A 258 9.46 -0.59 -9.86
N ASP A 259 9.05 -0.40 -11.12
CA ASP A 259 9.95 -0.49 -12.28
C ASP A 259 10.79 0.78 -12.49
N ALA A 260 10.64 1.79 -11.62
CA ALA A 260 11.44 3.02 -11.68
C ALA A 260 12.94 2.72 -11.59
N ASN A 261 13.73 3.48 -12.35
CA ASN A 261 15.18 3.38 -12.34
C ASN A 261 15.71 3.58 -10.89
N PRO A 262 16.43 2.59 -10.32
CA PRO A 262 16.89 2.63 -8.94
C PRO A 262 17.88 3.78 -8.66
N ALA A 263 18.45 4.38 -9.70
CA ALA A 263 19.28 5.58 -9.59
C ALA A 263 18.46 6.84 -9.29
N LEU A 264 17.13 6.86 -9.46
CA LEU A 264 16.31 8.04 -9.18
C LEU A 264 16.16 8.30 -7.67
N ALA A 265 15.98 9.56 -7.30
CA ALA A 265 15.55 9.91 -5.93
C ALA A 265 14.10 9.49 -5.71
N GLY A 266 13.72 9.23 -4.45
CA GLY A 266 12.35 8.88 -4.11
C GLY A 266 11.39 10.03 -4.44
N PRO A 267 10.25 9.77 -5.11
CA PRO A 267 9.27 10.82 -5.41
C PRO A 267 8.79 11.58 -4.16
N TYR A 268 8.70 10.91 -3.02
CA TYR A 268 8.32 11.52 -1.75
C TYR A 268 9.39 12.50 -1.23
N ASP A 269 10.67 12.15 -1.37
CA ASP A 269 11.78 13.05 -1.02
C ASP A 269 11.75 14.31 -1.90
N ALA A 270 11.52 14.13 -3.20
CA ALA A 270 11.39 15.25 -4.14
C ALA A 270 10.20 16.16 -3.77
N LEU A 271 9.06 15.58 -3.38
CA LEU A 271 7.91 16.35 -2.89
C LEU A 271 8.26 17.17 -1.64
N LEU A 272 8.94 16.57 -0.66
CA LEU A 272 9.36 17.28 0.56
C LEU A 272 10.32 18.44 0.24
N HIS A 273 11.28 18.23 -0.67
CA HIS A 273 12.18 19.30 -1.12
C HIS A 273 11.42 20.40 -1.85
N ALA A 274 10.46 20.06 -2.71
CA ALA A 274 9.61 21.03 -3.40
C ALA A 274 8.73 21.83 -2.43
N LEU A 275 8.21 21.20 -1.37
CA LEU A 275 7.50 21.90 -0.31
C LEU A 275 8.41 22.90 0.40
N ALA A 276 9.61 22.48 0.81
CA ALA A 276 10.59 23.35 1.47
C ALA A 276 11.02 24.53 0.59
N ALA A 277 11.21 24.30 -0.72
CA ALA A 277 11.69 25.31 -1.66
C ALA A 277 10.61 26.27 -2.13
N PHE A 278 9.39 25.78 -2.43
CA PHE A 278 8.41 26.54 -3.20
C PHE A 278 7.14 26.88 -2.41
N ARG A 279 6.76 26.08 -1.39
CA ARG A 279 5.42 26.19 -0.78
C ARG A 279 5.12 27.57 -0.19
N HIS A 280 6.14 28.23 0.35
CA HIS A 280 6.02 29.50 1.08
C HIS A 280 6.45 30.74 0.29
N LEU A 281 6.76 30.60 -1.00
CA LEU A 281 7.02 31.75 -1.87
C LEU A 281 5.73 32.56 -2.12
N PRO A 282 5.84 33.87 -2.44
CA PRO A 282 4.71 34.68 -2.90
C PRO A 282 3.94 34.00 -4.06
N PRO A 283 2.60 34.16 -4.13
CA PRO A 283 1.77 33.45 -5.11
C PRO A 283 2.23 33.59 -6.57
N GLU A 284 2.66 34.77 -6.98
CA GLU A 284 3.18 35.05 -8.31
C GLU A 284 4.50 34.30 -8.59
N GLN A 285 5.39 34.18 -7.60
CA GLN A 285 6.63 33.43 -7.73
C GLN A 285 6.38 31.92 -7.77
N ARG A 286 5.41 31.42 -7.00
CA ARG A 286 5.00 30.00 -7.06
C ARG A 286 4.49 29.61 -8.43
N ARG A 287 3.72 30.48 -9.10
CA ARG A 287 3.25 30.23 -10.48
C ARG A 287 4.40 30.12 -11.47
N VAL A 288 5.46 30.92 -11.31
CA VAL A 288 6.66 30.80 -12.15
C VAL A 288 7.33 29.45 -11.96
N TRP A 289 7.55 29.03 -10.71
CA TRP A 289 8.15 27.71 -10.44
C TRP A 289 7.26 26.53 -10.86
N GLN A 290 5.94 26.67 -10.76
CA GLN A 290 5.01 25.68 -11.33
C GLN A 290 5.22 25.55 -12.84
N MET A 291 5.27 26.67 -13.58
CA MET A 291 5.55 26.65 -15.01
C MET A 291 6.91 25.99 -15.32
N MET A 292 7.95 26.31 -14.54
CA MET A 292 9.28 25.71 -14.71
C MET A 292 9.25 24.20 -14.47
N LEU A 293 8.58 23.71 -13.44
CA LEU A 293 8.46 22.28 -13.17
C LEU A 293 7.64 21.58 -14.26
N ASN A 294 6.54 22.18 -14.71
CA ASN A 294 5.73 21.64 -15.79
C ASN A 294 6.54 21.52 -17.10
N HIS A 295 7.39 22.49 -17.41
CA HIS A 295 8.24 22.47 -18.59
C HIS A 295 9.43 21.49 -18.47
N TYR A 296 10.20 21.56 -17.38
CA TYR A 296 11.48 20.83 -17.25
C TYR A 296 11.37 19.44 -16.62
N VAL A 297 10.34 19.16 -15.82
CA VAL A 297 10.20 17.89 -15.08
C VAL A 297 9.06 17.05 -15.63
N PHE A 298 7.93 17.67 -15.95
CA PHE A 298 6.74 16.96 -16.44
C PHE A 298 6.56 17.03 -17.96
N GLU A 299 7.44 17.75 -18.65
CA GLU A 299 7.49 17.87 -20.12
C GLU A 299 6.14 18.25 -20.76
N GLU A 300 5.30 19.03 -20.07
CA GLU A 300 3.96 19.41 -20.55
C GLU A 300 3.98 20.26 -21.83
N ASN A 301 5.16 20.73 -22.26
CA ASN A 301 5.36 21.53 -23.47
C ASN A 301 6.35 20.88 -24.46
N GLY A 302 6.56 19.56 -24.37
CA GLY A 302 7.54 18.82 -25.17
C GLY A 302 8.94 18.79 -24.56
N ASP A 303 9.91 18.20 -25.28
CA ASP A 303 11.31 18.08 -24.82
C ASP A 303 11.90 19.49 -24.56
N PRO A 304 12.24 19.84 -23.30
CA PRO A 304 12.72 21.16 -22.93
C PRO A 304 14.09 21.50 -23.55
N ALA A 305 14.84 20.50 -24.02
CA ALA A 305 16.15 20.64 -24.62
C ALA A 305 16.16 20.44 -26.15
N ALA A 306 15.00 20.31 -26.79
CA ALA A 306 14.88 20.05 -28.22
C ALA A 306 15.57 21.10 -29.12
N HIS A 307 15.67 22.33 -28.64
CA HIS A 307 16.30 23.45 -29.34
C HIS A 307 17.84 23.49 -29.21
N LEU A 308 18.41 22.66 -28.33
CA LEU A 308 19.85 22.61 -28.07
C LEU A 308 20.52 21.51 -28.90
N PRO A 309 21.75 21.72 -29.40
CA PRO A 309 22.54 20.64 -29.96
C PRO A 309 22.89 19.61 -28.86
N ASP A 310 23.07 18.34 -29.23
CA ASP A 310 23.20 17.24 -28.25
C ASP A 310 24.30 17.46 -27.20
N HIS A 311 25.43 18.03 -27.59
CA HIS A 311 26.54 18.33 -26.67
C HIS A 311 26.21 19.40 -25.62
N ALA A 312 25.16 20.21 -25.84
CA ALA A 312 24.76 21.31 -24.95
C ALA A 312 23.54 20.97 -24.07
N LYS A 313 22.89 19.81 -24.27
CA LYS A 313 21.71 19.41 -23.48
C LYS A 313 22.04 19.16 -22.00
N GLY A 314 23.27 18.75 -21.69
CA GLY A 314 23.75 18.56 -20.32
C GLY A 314 22.83 17.63 -19.53
N ILE A 315 22.36 18.10 -18.36
CA ILE A 315 21.45 17.32 -17.49
C ILE A 315 20.02 17.19 -18.04
N LEU A 316 19.66 17.92 -19.09
CA LEU A 316 18.39 17.74 -19.81
C LEU A 316 18.52 16.73 -20.96
N GLY A 317 19.67 16.06 -21.10
CA GLY A 317 19.85 14.96 -22.03
C GLY A 317 19.14 13.67 -21.57
N PRO A 318 19.19 12.60 -22.37
CA PRO A 318 18.59 11.31 -22.04
C PRO A 318 19.06 10.77 -20.68
N ALA A 319 18.14 10.21 -19.90
CA ALA A 319 18.45 9.70 -18.57
C ALA A 319 19.52 8.59 -18.61
N SER A 320 20.60 8.77 -17.84
CA SER A 320 21.60 7.74 -17.57
C SER A 320 21.99 7.72 -16.08
N PRO A 321 22.53 6.61 -15.56
CA PRO A 321 23.03 6.56 -14.18
C PRO A 321 24.05 7.66 -13.87
N GLU A 322 24.93 7.99 -14.81
CA GLU A 322 25.96 9.02 -14.69
C GLU A 322 25.34 10.41 -14.59
N LEU A 323 24.37 10.72 -15.45
CA LEU A 323 23.65 11.99 -15.45
C LEU A 323 22.88 12.20 -14.14
N ILE A 324 22.22 11.15 -13.63
CA ILE A 324 21.51 11.20 -12.34
C ILE A 324 22.52 11.37 -11.18
N ALA A 325 23.67 10.71 -11.23
CA ALA A 325 24.74 10.89 -10.24
C ALA A 325 25.30 12.32 -10.24
N GLN A 326 25.47 12.92 -11.42
CA GLN A 326 25.90 14.31 -11.58
C GLN A 326 24.88 15.28 -10.95
N MET A 327 23.59 15.10 -11.21
CA MET A 327 22.52 15.90 -10.57
C MET A 327 22.56 15.79 -9.05
N ARG A 328 22.71 14.58 -8.51
CA ARG A 328 22.83 14.35 -7.06
C ARG A 328 24.04 15.04 -6.46
N GLN A 329 25.18 15.02 -7.15
CA GLN A 329 26.39 15.73 -6.71
C GLN A 329 26.17 17.24 -6.67
N MET A 330 25.51 17.81 -7.69
CA MET A 330 25.15 19.23 -7.70
C MET A 330 24.24 19.58 -6.51
N LEU A 331 23.20 18.77 -6.26
CA LEU A 331 22.29 18.98 -5.13
C LEU A 331 23.02 18.92 -3.78
N ARG A 332 23.94 17.96 -3.57
CA ARG A 332 24.75 17.87 -2.34
C ARG A 332 25.61 19.10 -2.09
N GLY A 333 26.01 19.83 -3.13
CA GLY A 333 26.76 21.08 -2.98
C GLY A 333 25.91 22.30 -2.61
N ILE A 334 24.59 22.22 -2.79
CA ILE A 334 23.67 23.37 -2.68
C ILE A 334 22.77 23.24 -1.44
N ILE A 335 22.34 22.03 -1.10
CA ILE A 335 21.55 21.74 0.11
C ILE A 335 22.49 21.87 1.31
N LYS A 336 22.38 22.98 2.04
CA LYS A 336 23.13 23.27 3.28
C LYS A 336 22.43 22.73 4.51
#